data_AF-A0A6N8BW68-F1
#
_entry.id   AF-A0A6N8BW68-F1
#
_cell.length_a   1.000
_cell.length_b   1.000
_cell.length_c   1.000
_cell.angle_alpha   90.00
_cell.angle_beta   90.00
_cell.angle_gamma   90.00
#
_symmetry.space_group_name_H-M   'P 1'
#
loop_
_entity.id
_entity.type
_entity.pdbx_description
1 polymer ?
#
loop_
_entity_poly.entity_id
_entity_poly.type
_entity_poly.pdbx_seq_one_letter_code
_entity_poly.pdbx_strand_id
1 'polypeptide(L)'
;INVDDPLLNKISKNAPFDAITYGINATADFMAKDIRYSQSGINFILDFNGSEKKVKINSFNKSNVYDTLAAIGTCYFLGFPLNLIINALTQTEIF
;
A
#
# COMPACT_ATOMS: atom_id res chain seq x y z
N ILE A 1 3.28 6.19 -6.97
CA ILE A 1 4.46 5.81 -7.78
C ILE A 1 5.27 4.79 -6.97
N ASN A 2 5.52 3.60 -7.52
CA ASN A 2 6.37 2.61 -6.87
C ASN A 2 7.84 3.08 -6.92
N VAL A 3 8.47 3.37 -5.78
CA VAL A 3 9.86 3.85 -5.74
C VAL A 3 10.90 2.74 -5.57
N ASP A 4 10.46 1.49 -5.42
CA ASP A 4 11.35 0.32 -5.51
C ASP A 4 11.75 0.00 -6.94
N ASP A 5 10.97 0.49 -7.92
CA ASP A 5 11.36 0.45 -9.33
C ASP A 5 12.33 1.62 -9.62
N PRO A 6 13.57 1.36 -10.08
CA PRO A 6 14.57 2.40 -10.30
C PRO A 6 14.16 3.46 -11.34
N LEU A 7 13.43 3.06 -12.37
CA LEU A 7 12.94 3.97 -13.41
C LEU A 7 11.85 4.88 -12.84
N LEU A 8 10.89 4.29 -12.12
CA LEU A 8 9.81 5.05 -11.48
C LEU A 8 10.32 5.96 -10.36
N ASN A 9 11.34 5.55 -9.61
CA ASN A 9 12.01 6.39 -8.61
C ASN A 9 12.73 7.59 -9.25
N LYS A 10 13.34 7.39 -10.43
CA LYS A 10 13.91 8.52 -11.19
C LYS A 10 12.82 9.48 -11.67
N ILE A 11 11.66 8.95 -12.06
CA ILE A 11 10.50 9.76 -12.48
C ILE A 11 9.91 10.53 -11.30
N SER A 12 9.73 9.91 -10.13
CA SER A 12 9.13 10.55 -8.95
C SER A 12 9.94 11.77 -8.49
N LYS A 13 11.28 11.68 -8.50
CA LYS A 13 12.17 12.80 -8.14
C LYS A 13 12.08 14.02 -9.06
N ASN A 14 11.56 13.85 -10.27
CA ASN A 14 11.42 14.91 -11.27
C ASN A 14 9.95 15.20 -11.60
N ALA A 15 9.00 14.66 -10.82
CA ALA A 15 7.58 14.84 -11.09
C ALA A 15 7.18 16.31 -10.88
N PRO A 16 6.53 16.96 -11.85
CA PRO A 16 6.10 18.36 -11.71
C PRO A 16 4.80 18.53 -10.91
N PHE A 17 4.31 17.47 -10.27
CA PHE A 17 3.06 17.42 -9.54
C PHE A 17 3.23 16.62 -8.25
N ASP A 18 2.34 16.84 -7.29
CA ASP A 18 2.29 16.07 -6.06
C ASP A 18 1.99 14.60 -6.38
N ALA A 19 2.89 13.73 -5.97
CA ALA A 19 2.79 12.31 -6.21
C ALA A 19 2.95 11.56 -4.89
N ILE A 20 2.01 10.66 -4.60
CA ILE A 20 2.15 9.71 -3.51
C ILE A 20 3.06 8.57 -3.97
N THR A 21 4.11 8.31 -3.20
CA THR A 21 5.06 7.21 -3.40
C THR A 21 4.72 6.02 -2.51
N TYR A 22 5.05 4.82 -2.99
CA TYR A 22 4.92 3.61 -2.20
C TYR A 22 6.05 2.63 -2.48
N GLY A 23 6.32 1.74 -1.52
CA GLY A 23 7.37 0.73 -1.64
C GLY A 23 7.45 -0.20 -0.44
N ILE A 24 8.33 -1.19 -0.52
CA ILE A 24 8.65 -2.12 0.57
C ILE A 24 10.15 -2.11 0.91
N ASN A 25 11.01 -1.52 0.06
CA ASN A 25 12.46 -1.45 0.28
C ASN A 25 12.95 -0.01 0.43
N ALA A 26 12.60 0.87 -0.50
CA ALA A 26 13.00 2.28 -0.51
C ALA A 26 12.04 3.12 0.33
N THR A 27 12.57 4.20 0.92
CA THR A 27 11.76 5.19 1.65
C THR A 27 10.70 5.77 0.72
N ALA A 28 9.44 5.67 1.13
CA ALA A 28 8.26 6.11 0.40
C ALA A 28 7.22 6.68 1.38
N ASP A 29 6.21 7.39 0.87
CA ASP A 29 5.12 7.92 1.70
C ASP A 29 4.37 6.78 2.38
N PHE A 30 3.99 5.75 1.61
CA PHE A 30 3.41 4.52 2.13
C PHE A 30 4.38 3.35 2.01
N MET A 31 4.71 2.73 3.14
CA MET A 31 5.59 1.56 3.18
C MET A 31 4.89 0.35 3.78
N ALA A 32 5.15 -0.84 3.23
CA ALA A 32 4.81 -2.10 3.90
C ALA A 32 6.04 -2.71 4.57
N LYS A 33 5.91 -2.99 5.86
CA LYS A 33 6.91 -3.66 6.71
C LYS A 33 6.38 -4.99 7.22
N ASP A 34 7.28 -5.85 7.70
CA ASP A 34 6.93 -7.15 8.33
C ASP A 34 5.94 -7.99 7.52
N ILE A 35 6.18 -8.06 6.21
CA ILE A 35 5.29 -8.73 5.27
C ILE A 35 5.32 -10.25 5.51
N ARG A 36 4.15 -10.85 5.70
CA ARG A 36 3.97 -12.29 5.90
C ARG A 36 2.94 -12.84 4.92
N TYR A 37 3.39 -13.77 4.11
CA TYR A 37 2.55 -14.52 3.17
C TYR A 37 2.08 -15.82 3.81
N SER A 38 0.83 -16.18 3.59
CA SER A 38 0.23 -17.42 4.06
C SER A 38 -0.86 -17.88 3.10
N GLN A 39 -1.34 -19.12 3.27
CA GLN A 39 -2.52 -19.60 2.53
C GLN A 39 -3.78 -18.78 2.82
N SER A 40 -3.85 -18.11 3.98
CA SER A 40 -4.98 -17.24 4.34
C SER A 40 -4.89 -15.85 3.73
N GLY A 41 -3.72 -15.47 3.19
CA GLY A 41 -3.49 -14.20 2.53
C GLY A 41 -2.21 -13.51 2.99
N ILE A 42 -2.18 -12.20 2.83
CA ILE A 42 -1.01 -11.35 3.06
C ILE A 42 -1.28 -10.46 4.28
N ASN A 43 -0.33 -10.44 5.21
CA ASN A 43 -0.37 -9.56 6.37
C ASN A 43 0.88 -8.67 6.36
N PHE A 44 0.73 -7.39 6.67
CA PHE A 44 1.86 -6.47 6.79
C PHE A 44 1.52 -5.28 7.69
N ILE A 45 2.55 -4.54 8.09
CA ILE A 45 2.42 -3.25 8.77
C ILE A 45 2.54 -2.16 7.71
N LEU A 46 1.47 -1.40 7.50
CA LEU A 46 1.50 -0.17 6.72
C LEU A 46 2.05 0.95 7.60
N ASP A 47 3.17 1.55 7.18
CA ASP A 47 3.71 2.78 7.74
C ASP A 47 3.36 3.96 6.81
N PHE A 48 2.79 5.01 7.39
CA PHE A 48 2.52 6.27 6.72
C PHE A 48 2.82 7.43 7.68
N ASN A 49 3.83 8.24 7.36
CA ASN A 49 4.27 9.36 8.21
C ASN A 49 4.54 8.97 9.67
N GLY A 50 5.12 7.79 9.92
CA GLY A 50 5.40 7.25 11.26
C GLY A 50 4.17 6.71 11.99
N SER A 51 3.00 6.71 11.36
CA SER A 51 1.80 6.04 11.86
C SER A 51 1.71 4.64 11.28
N GLU A 52 1.74 3.65 12.15
CA GLU A 52 1.68 2.25 11.76
C GLU A 52 0.26 1.66 11.90
N LYS A 53 -0.16 0.89 10.90
CA LYS A 53 -1.44 0.17 10.87
C LYS A 53 -1.25 -1.24 10.35
N LYS A 54 -1.91 -2.21 10.98
CA LYS A 54 -1.94 -3.59 10.50
C LYS A 54 -2.89 -3.69 9.31
N VAL A 55 -2.43 -4.30 8.23
CA VAL A 55 -3.23 -4.58 7.04
C VAL A 55 -3.25 -6.09 6.82
N LYS A 56 -4.43 -6.63 6.57
CA LYS A 56 -4.63 -8.03 6.20
C LYS A 56 -5.46 -8.09 4.91
N ILE A 57 -4.89 -8.73 3.90
CA ILE A 57 -5.54 -8.99 2.61
C ILE A 57 -5.80 -10.49 2.54
N ASN A 58 -7.06 -10.89 2.31
CA ASN A 58 -7.39 -12.31 2.20
C ASN A 58 -6.91 -12.90 0.86
N SER A 59 -6.45 -14.15 0.89
CA SER A 59 -5.84 -14.85 -0.27
C SER A 59 -6.78 -15.09 -1.45
N PHE A 60 -8.08 -14.84 -1.31
CA PHE A 60 -9.04 -15.06 -2.41
C PHE A 60 -8.80 -14.10 -3.58
N ASN A 61 -8.20 -12.95 -3.31
CA ASN A 61 -7.78 -12.01 -4.35
C ASN A 61 -6.31 -12.27 -4.69
N LYS A 62 -5.97 -12.38 -5.98
CA LYS A 62 -4.59 -12.46 -6.50
C LYS A 62 -3.85 -11.11 -6.35
N SER A 63 -4.02 -10.42 -5.23
CA SER A 63 -3.40 -9.14 -4.96
C SER A 63 -2.01 -9.36 -4.36
N ASN A 64 -1.02 -8.59 -4.80
CA ASN A 64 0.28 -8.51 -4.13
C ASN A 64 0.36 -7.26 -3.23
N VAL A 65 1.46 -7.11 -2.49
CA VAL A 65 1.66 -5.96 -1.59
C VAL A 65 1.75 -4.64 -2.35
N TYR A 66 2.41 -4.61 -3.51
CA TYR A 66 2.52 -3.39 -4.32
C TYR A 66 1.17 -2.90 -4.84
N ASP A 67 0.32 -3.80 -5.34
CA ASP A 67 -1.02 -3.46 -5.83
C ASP A 67 -1.88 -2.94 -4.67
N THR A 68 -1.75 -3.55 -3.49
CA THR A 68 -2.44 -3.12 -2.29
C THR A 68 -2.00 -1.70 -1.88
N LEU A 69 -0.70 -1.43 -1.86
CA LEU A 69 -0.15 -0.11 -1.56
C LEU A 69 -0.56 0.94 -2.60
N ALA A 70 -0.58 0.57 -3.89
CA ALA A 70 -1.05 1.44 -4.96
C ALA A 70 -2.52 1.82 -4.78
N ALA A 71 -3.38 0.84 -4.43
CA ALA A 71 -4.79 1.09 -4.14
C ALA A 71 -4.97 1.99 -2.91
N ILE A 72 -4.22 1.74 -1.83
CA ILE A 72 -4.24 2.58 -0.63
C ILE A 72 -3.84 4.03 -0.96
N GLY A 73 -2.71 4.20 -1.63
CA GLY A 73 -2.21 5.53 -2.01
C GLY A 73 -3.18 6.27 -2.92
N THR A 74 -3.81 5.57 -3.88
CA THR A 74 -4.79 6.16 -4.79
C THR A 74 -6.04 6.64 -4.04
N CYS A 75 -6.65 5.80 -3.21
CA CYS A 75 -7.83 6.19 -2.45
C CYS A 75 -7.52 7.31 -1.44
N TYR A 76 -6.35 7.26 -0.80
CA TYR A 76 -5.94 8.32 0.11
C TYR A 76 -5.73 9.65 -0.61
N PHE A 77 -5.09 9.64 -1.79
CA PHE A 77 -4.94 10.82 -2.65
C PHE A 77 -6.29 11.45 -3.02
N LEU A 78 -7.31 10.62 -3.24
CA LEU A 78 -8.69 11.06 -3.53
C LEU A 78 -9.43 11.59 -2.29
N GLY A 79 -8.81 11.62 -1.12
CA GLY A 79 -9.36 12.21 0.11
C GLY A 79 -10.12 11.21 1.00
N PHE A 80 -10.08 9.90 0.72
CA PHE A 80 -10.71 8.92 1.60
C PHE A 80 -9.87 8.71 2.88
N PRO A 81 -10.50 8.61 4.06
CA PRO A 81 -9.77 8.37 5.31
C PRO A 81 -9.02 7.03 5.28
N LEU A 82 -7.76 7.02 5.73
CA LEU A 82 -6.91 5.81 5.69
C LEU A 82 -7.54 4.60 6.40
N ASN A 83 -8.22 4.83 7.53
CA ASN A 83 -8.94 3.76 8.25
C ASN A 83 -10.07 3.14 7.42
N LEU A 84 -10.80 3.94 6.65
CA LEU A 84 -11.88 3.46 5.80
C LEU A 84 -11.32 2.55 4.71
N ILE A 85 -10.22 2.97 4.07
CA ILE A 85 -9.55 2.23 3.01
C ILE A 85 -9.05 0.87 3.51
N ILE A 86 -8.35 0.84 4.65
CA ILE A 86 -7.81 -0.39 5.23
C ILE A 86 -8.94 -1.34 5.64
N ASN A 87 -10.02 -0.82 6.22
CA ASN A 87 -11.18 -1.63 6.58
C ASN A 87 -11.82 -2.26 5.34
N ALA A 88 -11.98 -1.50 4.26
CA ALA A 88 -12.54 -2.01 3.00
C ALA A 88 -11.68 -3.13 2.38
N LEU A 89 -10.35 -3.02 2.46
CA LEU A 89 -9.42 -4.05 1.99
C LEU A 89 -9.42 -5.32 2.84
N THR A 90 -9.73 -5.18 4.14
CA THR A 90 -9.78 -6.29 5.09
C THR A 90 -11.14 -7.00 5.06
N GLN A 91 -12.19 -6.31 4.63
CA GLN A 91 -13.51 -6.89 4.41
C GLN A 91 -13.54 -7.63 3.07
N THR A 92 -13.77 -8.94 3.12
CA THR A 92 -14.21 -9.69 1.95
C THR A 92 -15.45 -10.45 2.39
N GLU A 93 -16.50 -10.34 1.57
CA GLU A 93 -17.86 -10.78 1.84
C GLU A 93 -17.93 -12.24 2.32
N ILE A 94 -18.64 -12.45 3.43
CA ILE A 94 -19.25 -13.74 3.76
C ILE A 94 -20.54 -13.76 2.94
N PHE A 95 -20.55 -14.49 1.82
CA PHE A 95 -21.78 -14.99 1.22
C PHE A 95 -21.81 -16.50 1.35
#